data_AF-A0A537B7G9-F1
#
_entry.id   AF-A0A537B7G9-F1
#
_cell.length_a   1.000
_cell.length_b   1.000
_cell.length_c   1.000
_cell.angle_alpha   90.00
_cell.angle_beta   90.00
_cell.angle_gamma   90.00
#
_symmetry.space_group_name_H-M   'P 1'
#
loop_
_entity.id
_entity.type
_entity.pdbx_description
1 polymer ?
#
loop_
_entity_poly.entity_id
_entity_poly.type
_entity_poly.pdbx_seq_one_letter_code
_entity_poly.pdbx_strand_id
1 'polypeptide(L)'
;MNAAKPDGKTLNPFAAAVLFIAVVAATHFLHGRVYYPHVVVDSQQDVRLEFLQAGLLKSEACESAVATIADAIRASCPACRVAIRQCPGKLEPAYEKLLSEDPIEMPSSRLPHGVVAYVSDNKALALAACRETERLTGATTVCYPPDSKRPFQAKPQRFESGQVFAGLMILLLTALTSVFVGHLILRYDAFHANWSYDPVKTGPQKFHSAPTPRIGGLEVMAGLFVSGAVLLAIEQSVSSEQFGYLLLASLPAFAGGISEDATKNVGVLTRLLLTMLAAAFGVWLLGAVIPRLDIPGFDALLKWAPFAIAFTMFAVGGVANSINIIDGYNGLAAGHAVIVLAAMAYVSALVGDAFLFTSALAMIGALLGFLAWNYPKGKIFLGDGGAYLLGFWLAEL
;
A
#
# COMPACT_ATOMS: atom_id res chain seq x y z
N MET A 1 36.45 -24.44 44.43
CA MET A 1 35.68 -24.25 43.18
C MET A 1 35.99 -22.85 42.68
N ASN A 2 36.93 -22.72 41.73
CA ASN A 2 37.28 -21.44 41.11
C ASN A 2 36.60 -21.36 39.75
N ALA A 3 35.63 -20.47 39.61
CA ALA A 3 35.02 -20.12 38.34
C ALA A 3 35.82 -19.00 37.68
N ALA A 4 36.31 -19.24 36.46
CA ALA A 4 36.96 -18.25 35.62
C ALA A 4 35.92 -17.25 35.07
N LYS A 5 36.23 -15.95 35.17
CA LYS A 5 35.47 -14.84 34.60
C LYS A 5 35.93 -14.63 33.14
N PRO A 6 35.05 -14.34 32.17
CA PRO A 6 35.45 -14.16 30.78
C PRO A 6 36.08 -12.78 30.56
N ASP A 7 37.22 -12.75 29.86
CA ASP A 7 37.94 -11.55 29.44
C ASP A 7 37.11 -10.76 28.41
N GLY A 8 36.49 -9.66 28.87
CA GLY A 8 35.89 -8.65 28.02
C GLY A 8 36.98 -7.80 27.35
N LYS A 9 37.47 -8.23 26.18
CA LYS A 9 38.32 -7.38 25.34
C LYS A 9 37.47 -6.25 24.76
N THR A 10 37.54 -5.07 25.40
CA THR A 10 36.98 -3.82 24.88
C THR A 10 37.70 -3.44 23.59
N LEU A 11 36.94 -3.32 22.49
CA LEU A 11 37.46 -2.92 21.19
C LEU A 11 38.10 -1.52 21.29
N ASN A 12 39.38 -1.39 20.93
CA ASN A 12 40.09 -0.11 20.95
C ASN A 12 39.36 0.92 20.04
N PRO A 13 39.07 2.15 20.51
CA PRO A 13 38.39 3.18 19.72
C PRO A 13 39.06 3.48 18.37
N PHE A 14 40.38 3.30 18.26
CA PHE A 14 41.11 3.42 16.99
C PHE A 14 40.75 2.29 16.01
N ALA A 15 40.61 1.05 16.51
CA ALA A 15 40.17 -0.09 15.70
C ALA A 15 38.69 0.05 15.29
N ALA A 16 37.84 0.59 16.16
CA ALA A 16 36.45 0.92 15.84
C ALA A 16 36.35 2.00 14.75
N ALA A 17 37.20 3.04 14.81
CA ALA A 17 37.23 4.09 13.80
C ALA A 17 37.73 3.58 12.43
N VAL A 18 38.77 2.75 12.40
CA VAL A 18 39.27 2.13 11.15
C VAL A 18 38.23 1.18 10.54
N LEU A 19 37.54 0.38 11.37
CA LEU A 19 36.46 -0.49 10.91
C LEU A 19 35.28 0.32 10.36
N PHE A 20 34.92 1.44 11.01
CA PHE A 20 33.87 2.34 10.54
C PHE A 20 34.25 3.00 9.22
N ILE A 21 35.49 3.49 9.06
CA ILE A 21 35.98 4.04 7.79
C ILE A 21 35.97 2.96 6.68
N ALA A 22 36.35 1.72 6.99
CA ALA A 22 36.30 0.62 6.03
C ALA A 22 34.85 0.26 5.64
N VAL A 23 33.89 0.29 6.58
CA VAL A 23 32.46 0.08 6.32
C VAL A 23 31.85 1.25 5.55
N VAL A 24 32.23 2.49 5.85
CA VAL A 24 31.80 3.69 5.10
C VAL A 24 32.40 3.70 3.68
N ALA A 25 33.65 3.29 3.52
CA ALA A 25 34.28 3.14 2.21
C ALA A 25 33.66 1.97 1.41
N ALA A 26 33.32 0.86 2.07
CA ALA A 26 32.62 -0.27 1.45
C ALA A 26 31.18 0.07 1.06
N THR A 27 30.47 0.87 1.85
CA THR A 27 29.13 1.39 1.50
C THR A 27 29.19 2.41 0.37
N HIS A 28 30.29 3.19 0.25
CA HIS A 28 30.53 4.01 -0.95
C HIS A 28 30.73 3.17 -2.22
N PHE A 29 31.35 1.99 -2.12
CA PHE A 29 31.46 1.02 -3.22
C PHE A 29 30.15 0.30 -3.57
N LEU A 30 29.16 0.33 -2.66
CA LEU A 30 27.82 -0.25 -2.83
C LEU A 30 26.79 0.73 -3.42
N HIS A 31 27.19 1.92 -3.89
CA HIS A 31 26.31 2.75 -4.71
C HIS A 31 25.97 1.98 -5.99
N GLY A 32 24.76 1.41 -6.03
CA GLY A 32 24.24 0.71 -7.20
C GLY A 32 24.40 1.57 -8.44
N ARG A 33 24.89 0.97 -9.52
CA ARG A 33 24.92 1.65 -10.82
C ARG A 33 23.48 1.97 -11.23
N VAL A 34 23.23 3.21 -11.58
CA VAL A 34 21.92 3.68 -12.03
C VAL A 34 21.93 3.71 -13.55
N TYR A 35 20.95 3.06 -14.18
CA TYR A 35 20.82 2.92 -15.62
C TYR A 35 19.58 3.69 -16.09
N TYR A 36 19.75 4.60 -17.04
CA TYR A 36 18.65 5.47 -17.48
C TYR A 36 18.09 4.98 -18.82
N PRO A 37 16.82 4.55 -18.89
CA PRO A 37 16.21 4.17 -20.17
C PRO A 37 16.19 5.37 -21.12
N HIS A 38 16.88 5.22 -22.24
CA HIS A 38 16.97 6.26 -23.27
C HIS A 38 16.59 5.71 -24.64
N VAL A 39 15.53 6.28 -25.21
CA VAL A 39 15.00 5.90 -26.53
C VAL A 39 14.84 7.15 -27.38
N VAL A 40 15.43 7.14 -28.57
CA VAL A 40 15.27 8.23 -29.54
C VAL A 40 14.56 7.70 -30.76
N VAL A 41 13.57 8.43 -31.25
CA VAL A 41 12.75 8.06 -32.39
C VAL A 41 12.70 9.19 -33.39
N ASP A 42 13.06 8.88 -34.64
CA ASP A 42 12.90 9.79 -35.77
C ASP A 42 11.49 9.60 -36.36
N SER A 43 10.71 10.69 -36.38
CA SER A 43 9.42 10.75 -37.09
C SER A 43 9.62 11.09 -38.57
N GLN A 44 8.61 10.79 -39.39
CA GLN A 44 8.56 11.16 -40.82
C GLN A 44 8.43 12.68 -41.05
N GLN A 45 8.06 13.44 -40.02
CA GLN A 45 7.77 14.89 -40.11
C GLN A 45 8.92 15.77 -39.60
N ASP A 46 10.17 15.32 -39.69
CA ASP A 46 11.34 16.12 -39.23
C ASP A 46 11.29 16.51 -37.73
N VAL A 47 10.61 15.70 -36.92
CA VAL A 47 10.59 15.80 -35.45
C VAL A 47 11.16 14.53 -34.87
N ARG A 48 12.25 14.67 -34.12
CA ARG A 48 12.84 13.60 -33.34
C ARG A 48 12.30 13.67 -31.91
N LEU A 49 11.81 12.54 -31.41
CA LEU A 49 11.31 12.39 -30.05
C LEU A 49 12.38 11.69 -29.22
N GLU A 50 12.79 12.34 -28.14
CA GLU A 50 13.83 11.85 -27.24
C GLU A 50 13.22 11.54 -25.87
N PHE A 51 13.08 10.25 -25.58
CA PHE A 51 12.49 9.74 -24.36
C PHE A 51 13.59 9.40 -23.38
N LEU A 52 13.56 10.02 -22.21
CA LEU A 52 14.49 9.75 -21.12
C LEU A 52 13.71 9.50 -19.82
N GLN A 53 13.92 8.34 -19.21
CA GLN A 53 13.29 8.00 -17.94
C GLN A 53 14.24 8.17 -16.75
N ALA A 54 13.64 8.26 -15.56
CA ALA A 54 14.37 8.21 -14.30
C ALA A 54 15.18 6.92 -14.19
N GLY A 55 16.29 7.01 -13.46
CA GLY A 55 17.27 5.95 -13.37
C GLY A 55 16.78 4.70 -12.63
N LEU A 56 17.12 3.53 -13.15
CA LEU A 56 16.80 2.21 -12.61
C LEU A 56 18.07 1.54 -12.04
N LEU A 57 17.92 0.79 -10.95
CA LEU A 57 19.06 0.18 -10.24
C LEU A 57 19.63 -1.08 -10.92
N LYS A 58 18.93 -1.63 -11.93
CA LYS A 58 19.32 -2.86 -12.63
C LYS A 58 19.38 -2.60 -14.13
N SER A 59 20.44 -3.09 -14.77
CA SER A 59 20.65 -2.94 -16.23
C SER A 59 19.55 -3.65 -17.01
N GLU A 60 19.11 -4.83 -16.56
CA GLU A 60 18.08 -5.63 -17.23
C GLU A 60 16.71 -4.94 -17.17
N ALA A 61 16.40 -4.26 -16.06
CA ALA A 61 15.18 -3.48 -15.92
C ALA A 61 15.17 -2.30 -16.90
N CYS A 62 16.34 -1.67 -17.09
CA CYS A 62 16.49 -0.62 -18.09
C CYS A 62 16.33 -1.16 -19.52
N GLU A 63 16.98 -2.26 -19.88
CA GLU A 63 16.85 -2.85 -21.22
C GLU A 63 15.41 -3.26 -21.52
N SER A 64 14.70 -3.81 -20.52
CA SER A 64 13.27 -4.11 -20.62
C SER A 64 12.43 -2.86 -20.84
N ALA A 65 12.68 -1.78 -20.09
CA ALA A 65 11.95 -0.52 -20.26
C ALA A 65 12.17 0.08 -21.65
N VAL A 66 13.41 0.11 -22.12
CA VAL A 66 13.79 0.55 -23.47
C VAL A 66 13.09 -0.31 -24.54
N ALA A 67 13.01 -1.64 -24.35
CA ALA A 67 12.30 -2.53 -25.27
C ALA A 67 10.80 -2.24 -25.31
N THR A 68 10.14 -2.16 -24.15
CA THR A 68 8.71 -1.85 -24.04
C THR A 68 8.36 -0.51 -24.68
N ILE A 69 9.16 0.52 -24.43
CA ILE A 69 8.97 1.84 -25.05
C ILE A 69 9.12 1.75 -26.57
N ALA A 70 10.19 1.11 -27.06
CA ALA A 70 10.42 0.98 -28.50
C ALA A 70 9.30 0.19 -29.21
N ASP A 71 8.80 -0.88 -28.60
CA ASP A 71 7.74 -1.71 -29.18
C ASP A 71 6.38 -1.00 -29.16
N ALA A 72 6.06 -0.28 -28.08
CA ALA A 72 4.88 0.58 -28.02
C ALA A 72 4.90 1.67 -29.10
N ILE A 73 6.07 2.26 -29.35
CA ILE A 73 6.23 3.27 -30.41
C ILE A 73 6.08 2.65 -31.79
N ARG A 74 6.68 1.49 -32.06
CA ARG A 74 6.50 0.80 -33.36
C ARG A 74 5.05 0.40 -33.62
N ALA A 75 4.35 -0.06 -32.59
CA ALA A 75 2.94 -0.40 -32.69
C ALA A 75 2.07 0.83 -33.01
N SER A 76 2.39 1.98 -32.41
CA SER A 76 1.63 3.22 -32.57
C SER A 76 2.02 4.01 -33.83
N CYS A 77 3.26 3.89 -34.28
CA CYS A 77 3.80 4.56 -35.46
C CYS A 77 4.67 3.58 -36.28
N PRO A 78 4.07 2.79 -37.18
CA PRO A 78 4.80 1.83 -38.01
C PRO A 78 5.84 2.48 -38.94
N ALA A 79 5.66 3.77 -39.26
CA ALA A 79 6.58 4.54 -40.11
C ALA A 79 7.71 5.22 -39.33
N CYS A 80 7.70 5.20 -38.00
CA CYS A 80 8.72 5.82 -37.17
C CYS A 80 9.96 4.91 -37.06
N ARG A 81 11.15 5.51 -37.06
CA ARG A 81 12.41 4.77 -36.90
C ARG A 81 12.96 4.96 -35.49
N VAL A 82 13.15 3.88 -34.73
CA VAL A 82 13.87 3.93 -33.46
C VAL A 82 15.37 4.07 -33.75
N ALA A 83 15.93 5.24 -33.46
CA ALA A 83 17.30 5.61 -33.77
C ALA A 83 18.28 5.19 -32.67
N ILE A 84 17.90 5.34 -31.40
CA ILE A 84 18.74 5.00 -30.25
C ILE A 84 17.94 4.16 -29.25
N ARG A 85 18.59 3.13 -28.70
CA ARG A 85 18.12 2.30 -27.59
C ARG A 85 19.31 2.03 -26.68
N GLN A 86 19.35 2.64 -25.51
CA GLN A 86 20.48 2.50 -24.60
C GLN A 86 20.11 2.69 -23.14
N CYS A 87 20.99 2.19 -22.28
CA CYS A 87 20.90 2.25 -20.82
C CYS A 87 22.19 2.82 -20.22
N PRO A 88 22.48 4.13 -20.42
CA PRO A 88 23.66 4.76 -19.87
C PRO A 88 23.70 4.62 -18.35
N GLY A 89 24.86 4.21 -17.82
CA GLY A 89 25.14 4.17 -16.38
C GLY A 89 25.48 5.54 -15.77
N LYS A 90 25.61 6.56 -16.62
CA LYS A 90 25.89 7.95 -16.28
C LYS A 90 25.36 8.83 -17.42
N LEU A 91 24.58 9.86 -17.08
CA LEU A 91 24.09 10.83 -18.06
C LEU A 91 25.12 11.92 -18.31
N GLU A 92 25.15 12.43 -19.54
CA GLU A 92 25.85 13.69 -19.82
C GLU A 92 25.05 14.86 -19.21
N PRO A 93 25.69 15.98 -18.86
CA PRO A 93 25.01 17.10 -18.21
C PRO A 93 23.79 17.63 -18.98
N ALA A 94 23.81 17.56 -20.31
CA ALA A 94 22.69 17.95 -21.15
C ALA A 94 21.45 17.06 -20.93
N TYR A 95 21.63 15.73 -20.83
CA TYR A 95 20.55 14.78 -20.55
C TYR A 95 20.11 14.80 -19.09
N GLU A 96 21.04 15.03 -18.16
CA GLU A 96 20.70 15.24 -16.75
C GLU A 96 19.76 16.45 -16.59
N LYS A 97 20.03 17.52 -17.33
CA LYS A 97 19.17 18.71 -17.37
C LYS A 97 17.77 18.41 -17.92
N LEU A 98 17.60 17.46 -18.84
CA LEU A 98 16.27 17.06 -19.32
C LEU A 98 15.39 16.54 -18.18
N LEU A 99 15.97 15.79 -17.22
CA LEU A 99 15.25 15.26 -16.06
C LEU A 99 15.02 16.32 -14.96
N SER A 100 15.82 17.38 -14.90
CA SER A 100 15.68 18.50 -13.93
C SER A 100 14.49 19.43 -14.22
N GLU A 101 14.17 20.35 -13.30
CA GLU A 101 13.15 21.42 -13.50
C GLU A 101 13.65 22.63 -14.30
N ASP A 102 14.94 22.65 -14.62
CA ASP A 102 15.58 23.78 -15.29
C ASP A 102 15.02 23.98 -16.71
N PRO A 103 14.95 25.24 -17.19
CA PRO A 103 14.59 25.52 -18.58
C PRO A 103 15.57 24.87 -19.56
N ILE A 104 15.03 24.34 -20.66
CA ILE A 104 15.80 23.76 -21.77
C ILE A 104 15.36 24.39 -23.10
N GLU A 105 16.24 24.35 -24.10
CA GLU A 105 16.07 25.08 -25.37
C GLU A 105 15.01 24.49 -26.31
N MET A 106 14.50 23.30 -25.99
CA MET A 106 13.56 22.55 -26.80
C MET A 106 12.24 22.33 -26.05
N PRO A 107 11.11 22.21 -26.76
CA PRO A 107 9.86 21.82 -26.12
C PRO A 107 10.00 20.44 -25.48
N SER A 108 9.35 20.24 -24.33
CA SER A 108 9.33 18.93 -23.69
C SER A 108 8.02 18.68 -22.95
N SER A 109 7.66 17.40 -22.86
CA SER A 109 6.52 16.95 -22.07
C SER A 109 7.03 16.09 -20.93
N ARG A 110 6.52 16.32 -19.71
CA ARG A 110 6.82 15.43 -18.58
C ARG A 110 5.94 14.20 -18.60
N LEU A 111 6.54 13.06 -18.29
CA LEU A 111 5.90 11.77 -18.06
C LEU A 111 5.97 11.45 -16.55
N PRO A 112 5.12 10.56 -16.01
CA PRO A 112 5.14 10.18 -14.59
C PRO A 112 6.53 9.78 -14.05
N HIS A 113 7.36 9.18 -14.89
CA HIS A 113 8.72 8.72 -14.54
C HIS A 113 9.78 9.15 -15.56
N GLY A 114 9.57 10.26 -16.28
CA GLY A 114 10.51 10.68 -17.31
C GLY A 114 10.12 11.96 -18.03
N VAL A 115 10.73 12.16 -19.18
CA VAL A 115 10.54 13.31 -20.04
C VAL A 115 10.61 12.88 -21.50
N VAL A 116 9.84 13.55 -22.34
CA VAL A 116 9.96 13.50 -23.80
C VAL A 116 10.39 14.88 -24.27
N ALA A 117 11.53 14.96 -24.95
CA ALA A 117 11.98 16.17 -25.62
C ALA A 117 11.66 16.09 -27.13
N TYR A 118 11.24 17.22 -27.70
CA TYR A 118 10.88 17.33 -29.11
C TYR A 118 12.00 18.10 -29.84
N VAL A 119 12.83 17.40 -30.60
CA VAL A 119 13.96 17.96 -31.35
C VAL A 119 13.55 18.16 -32.81
N SER A 120 13.74 19.36 -33.35
CA SER A 120 13.57 19.65 -34.79
C SER A 120 14.34 20.93 -35.12
N ASP A 121 14.84 21.04 -36.35
CA ASP A 121 15.39 22.29 -36.87
C ASP A 121 14.30 23.37 -36.94
N ASN A 122 13.05 22.95 -37.12
CA ASN A 122 11.88 23.82 -37.06
C ASN A 122 11.29 23.84 -35.63
N LYS A 123 11.70 24.84 -34.83
CA LYS A 123 11.20 25.01 -33.45
C LYS A 123 9.68 25.11 -33.34
N ALA A 124 9.02 25.72 -34.33
CA ALA A 124 7.55 25.83 -34.33
C ALA A 124 6.89 24.46 -34.53
N LEU A 125 7.49 23.60 -35.36
CA LEU A 125 7.02 22.24 -35.59
C LEU A 125 7.18 21.36 -34.35
N ALA A 126 8.35 21.43 -33.68
CA ALA A 126 8.57 20.75 -32.41
C ALA A 126 7.56 21.17 -31.33
N LEU A 127 7.27 22.46 -31.21
CA LEU A 127 6.31 22.97 -30.24
C LEU A 127 4.88 22.55 -30.58
N ALA A 128 4.52 22.53 -31.87
CA ALA A 128 3.22 22.05 -32.32
C ALA A 128 3.02 20.55 -32.00
N ALA A 129 4.03 19.72 -32.24
CA ALA A 129 3.99 18.30 -31.90
C ALA A 129 3.83 18.05 -30.38
N CYS A 130 4.53 18.85 -29.57
CA CYS A 130 4.43 18.81 -28.11
C CYS A 130 3.01 19.16 -27.63
N ARG A 131 2.42 20.25 -28.14
CA ARG A 131 1.05 20.66 -27.80
C ARG A 131 0.00 19.67 -28.28
N GLU A 132 0.21 19.06 -29.45
CA GLU A 132 -0.70 18.03 -29.95
C GLU A 132 -0.66 16.76 -29.09
N THR A 133 0.51 16.41 -28.54
CA THR A 133 0.64 15.29 -27.60
C THR A 133 -0.16 15.57 -26.31
N GLU A 134 -0.04 16.77 -25.74
CA GLU A 134 -0.84 17.21 -24.59
C GLU A 134 -2.34 17.18 -24.92
N ARG A 135 -2.75 17.66 -26.11
CA ARG A 135 -4.15 17.64 -26.54
C ARG A 135 -4.72 16.22 -26.64
N LEU A 136 -3.93 15.26 -27.11
CA LEU A 136 -4.36 13.86 -27.29
C LEU A 136 -4.36 13.06 -25.97
N THR A 137 -3.47 13.40 -25.04
CA THR A 137 -3.30 12.66 -23.77
C THR A 137 -4.01 13.32 -22.58
N GLY A 138 -4.48 14.56 -22.75
CA GLY A 138 -5.19 15.32 -21.72
C GLY A 138 -4.31 15.62 -20.51
N ALA A 139 -4.87 15.47 -19.31
CA ALA A 139 -4.20 15.83 -18.05
C ALA A 139 -2.97 14.97 -17.69
N THR A 140 -2.66 13.92 -18.48
CA THR A 140 -1.57 12.98 -18.17
C THR A 140 -0.20 13.45 -18.65
N THR A 141 -0.12 14.36 -19.62
CA THR A 141 1.15 14.98 -20.04
C THR A 141 0.94 16.46 -20.32
N VAL A 142 1.83 17.32 -19.80
CA VAL A 142 1.80 18.77 -20.03
C VAL A 142 2.97 19.15 -20.92
N CYS A 143 2.70 19.91 -21.98
CA CYS A 143 3.71 20.42 -22.88
C CYS A 143 4.32 21.72 -22.33
N TYR A 144 5.64 21.73 -22.17
CA TYR A 144 6.40 22.91 -21.78
C TYR A 144 7.09 23.53 -23.00
N PRO A 145 6.85 24.81 -23.30
CA PRO A 145 7.58 25.52 -24.36
C PRO A 145 9.10 25.60 -24.07
N PRO A 146 9.91 25.87 -25.11
CA PRO A 146 11.33 26.20 -24.94
C PRO A 146 11.54 27.28 -23.89
N ASP A 147 12.63 27.16 -23.13
CA ASP A 147 13.09 28.14 -22.15
C ASP A 147 12.08 28.50 -21.04
N SER A 148 11.06 27.65 -20.86
CA SER A 148 10.06 27.79 -19.80
C SER A 148 10.44 26.97 -18.57
N LYS A 149 9.86 27.33 -17.41
CA LYS A 149 9.98 26.50 -16.20
C LYS A 149 9.23 25.19 -16.41
N ARG A 150 9.87 24.08 -16.05
CA ARG A 150 9.32 22.73 -16.22
C ARG A 150 9.19 22.06 -14.87
N PRO A 151 8.28 22.49 -13.99
CA PRO A 151 8.15 21.88 -12.67
C PRO A 151 7.89 20.38 -12.81
N PHE A 152 8.42 19.57 -11.89
CA PHE A 152 8.02 18.17 -11.80
C PHE A 152 6.49 18.12 -11.67
N GLN A 153 5.85 17.21 -12.39
CA GLN A 153 4.44 16.89 -12.13
C GLN A 153 4.36 16.07 -10.84
N ALA A 154 4.59 16.75 -9.73
CA ALA A 154 4.24 16.31 -8.40
C ALA A 154 4.13 17.58 -7.57
N LYS A 155 2.90 18.05 -7.34
CA LYS A 155 2.68 18.37 -5.93
C LYS A 155 2.65 16.99 -5.26
N PRO A 156 3.45 16.70 -4.21
CA PRO A 156 2.92 15.78 -3.20
C PRO A 156 1.52 16.30 -2.96
N GLN A 157 0.47 15.49 -3.09
CA GLN A 157 -0.83 15.95 -2.64
C GLN A 157 -0.61 16.30 -1.17
N ARG A 158 -0.39 17.58 -0.89
CA ARG A 158 -0.45 18.11 0.46
C ARG A 158 -1.86 17.75 0.82
N PHE A 159 -1.99 16.77 1.70
CA PHE A 159 -3.27 16.27 2.17
C PHE A 159 -4.15 17.49 2.39
N GLU A 160 -5.17 17.66 1.55
CA GLU A 160 -5.92 18.89 1.59
C GLU A 160 -6.57 18.97 2.98
N SER A 161 -6.65 20.16 3.56
CA SER A 161 -7.27 20.32 4.89
C SER A 161 -8.66 19.66 4.98
N GLY A 162 -9.39 19.59 3.86
CA GLY A 162 -10.64 18.85 3.71
C GLY A 162 -10.51 17.33 3.86
N GLN A 163 -9.47 16.71 3.31
CA GLN A 163 -9.24 15.26 3.45
C GLN A 163 -8.83 14.89 4.88
N VAL A 164 -8.00 15.72 5.54
CA VAL A 164 -7.68 15.52 6.97
C VAL A 164 -8.94 15.61 7.82
N PHE A 165 -9.76 16.64 7.56
CA PHE A 165 -11.03 16.82 8.26
C PHE A 165 -11.99 15.65 8.05
N ALA A 166 -12.14 15.19 6.80
CA ALA A 166 -12.95 14.01 6.46
C ALA A 166 -12.43 12.75 7.17
N GLY A 167 -11.12 12.51 7.16
CA GLY A 167 -10.50 11.39 7.86
C GLY A 167 -10.72 11.42 9.38
N LEU A 168 -10.57 12.59 10.01
CA LEU A 168 -10.85 12.76 11.44
C LEU A 168 -12.34 12.57 11.76
N MET A 169 -13.23 13.07 10.91
CA MET A 169 -14.67 12.87 11.05
C MET A 169 -15.03 11.40 10.95
N ILE A 170 -14.47 10.67 9.97
CA ILE A 170 -14.62 9.21 9.84
C ILE A 170 -14.16 8.53 11.13
N LEU A 171 -12.92 8.79 11.58
CA LEU A 171 -12.40 8.19 12.80
C LEU A 171 -13.35 8.39 14.00
N LEU A 172 -13.85 9.61 14.19
CA LEU A 172 -14.74 9.95 15.30
C LEU A 172 -16.10 9.25 15.18
N LEU A 173 -16.76 9.33 14.03
CA LEU A 173 -18.08 8.70 13.83
C LEU A 173 -18.00 7.18 13.93
N THR A 174 -16.92 6.60 13.43
CA THR A 174 -16.68 5.16 13.49
C THR A 174 -16.42 4.70 14.91
N ALA A 175 -15.63 5.46 15.69
CA ALA A 175 -15.42 5.19 17.10
C ALA A 175 -16.73 5.30 17.90
N LEU A 176 -17.50 6.37 17.71
CA LEU A 176 -18.79 6.54 18.40
C LEU A 176 -19.77 5.42 18.06
N THR A 177 -19.84 5.02 16.79
CA THR A 177 -20.68 3.89 16.35
C THR A 177 -20.23 2.59 17.02
N SER A 178 -18.94 2.29 17.02
CA SER A 178 -18.39 1.09 17.65
C SER A 178 -18.67 1.08 19.17
N VAL A 179 -18.44 2.19 19.86
CA VAL A 179 -18.79 2.33 21.29
C VAL A 179 -20.28 2.10 21.52
N PHE A 180 -21.14 2.69 20.68
CA PHE A 180 -22.58 2.58 20.81
C PHE A 180 -23.06 1.14 20.59
N VAL A 181 -22.61 0.47 19.53
CA VAL A 181 -22.96 -0.93 19.26
C VAL A 181 -22.42 -1.84 20.36
N GLY A 182 -21.22 -1.60 20.87
CA GLY A 182 -20.68 -2.33 22.02
C GLY A 182 -21.47 -2.13 23.30
N HIS A 183 -21.96 -0.91 23.54
CA HIS A 183 -22.89 -0.66 24.63
C HIS A 183 -24.16 -1.50 24.46
N LEU A 184 -24.74 -1.56 23.26
CA LEU A 184 -25.93 -2.38 23.00
C LEU A 184 -25.66 -3.87 23.21
N ILE A 185 -24.54 -4.40 22.72
CA ILE A 185 -24.13 -5.79 22.94
C ILE A 185 -24.05 -6.08 24.44
N LEU A 186 -23.35 -5.26 25.22
CA LEU A 186 -23.22 -5.47 26.66
C LEU A 186 -24.52 -5.28 27.42
N ARG A 187 -25.40 -4.36 26.97
CA ARG A 187 -26.66 -4.03 27.64
C ARG A 187 -27.73 -5.10 27.43
N TYR A 188 -27.70 -5.78 26.29
CA TYR A 188 -28.69 -6.77 25.86
C TYR A 188 -28.13 -8.19 25.86
N ASP A 189 -27.17 -8.46 26.75
CA ASP A 189 -26.47 -9.74 26.84
C ASP A 189 -27.39 -10.95 27.02
N ALA A 190 -28.49 -10.78 27.77
CA ALA A 190 -29.51 -11.81 27.98
C ALA A 190 -30.05 -12.43 26.68
N PHE A 191 -30.03 -11.70 25.55
CA PHE A 191 -30.53 -12.22 24.27
C PHE A 191 -29.52 -13.09 23.52
N HIS A 192 -28.22 -12.98 23.83
CA HIS A 192 -27.17 -13.65 23.08
C HIS A 192 -26.17 -14.44 23.91
N ALA A 193 -26.24 -14.36 25.24
CA ALA A 193 -25.30 -15.03 26.14
C ALA A 193 -25.15 -16.52 25.86
N ASN A 194 -26.24 -17.20 25.47
CA ASN A 194 -26.24 -18.64 25.18
C ASN A 194 -25.32 -19.06 24.03
N TRP A 195 -25.05 -18.19 23.05
CA TRP A 195 -24.26 -18.52 21.86
C TRP A 195 -22.97 -17.69 21.75
N SER A 196 -22.98 -16.45 22.23
CA SER A 196 -21.84 -15.52 22.07
C SER A 196 -20.79 -15.63 23.17
N TYR A 197 -21.12 -16.15 24.35
CA TYR A 197 -20.19 -16.12 25.49
C TYR A 197 -19.11 -17.19 25.35
N ASP A 198 -17.88 -16.83 25.68
CA ASP A 198 -16.82 -17.80 25.92
C ASP A 198 -16.82 -18.21 27.41
N PRO A 199 -17.08 -19.48 27.75
CA PRO A 199 -17.08 -19.92 29.13
C PRO A 199 -15.66 -19.93 29.72
N VAL A 200 -15.58 -19.65 31.03
CA VAL A 200 -14.37 -19.78 31.84
C VAL A 200 -14.03 -21.28 31.97
N LYS A 201 -13.37 -21.83 30.95
CA LYS A 201 -12.80 -23.18 30.96
C LYS A 201 -11.28 -23.09 30.89
N THR A 202 -10.60 -24.13 31.36
CA THR A 202 -9.14 -24.28 31.24
C THR A 202 -8.77 -24.60 29.78
N GLY A 203 -8.70 -23.56 28.93
CA GLY A 203 -8.09 -23.62 27.61
C GLY A 203 -6.71 -22.95 27.64
N PRO A 204 -5.78 -23.33 26.74
CA PRO A 204 -4.39 -22.82 26.75
C PRO A 204 -4.26 -21.30 26.55
N GLN A 205 -5.33 -20.62 26.14
CA GLN A 205 -5.37 -19.17 25.90
C GLN A 205 -6.51 -18.46 26.65
N LYS A 206 -7.13 -19.10 27.65
CA LYS A 206 -8.27 -18.51 28.40
C LYS A 206 -7.80 -17.82 29.67
N PHE A 207 -7.45 -16.53 29.55
CA PHE A 207 -6.93 -15.71 30.65
C PHE A 207 -7.99 -14.83 31.34
N HIS A 208 -9.28 -15.09 31.10
CA HIS A 208 -10.39 -14.28 31.61
C HIS A 208 -11.06 -14.92 32.83
N SER A 209 -11.46 -14.07 33.78
CA SER A 209 -12.03 -14.47 35.08
C SER A 209 -13.56 -14.55 35.09
N ALA A 210 -14.23 -14.06 34.04
CA ALA A 210 -15.69 -14.09 33.89
C ALA A 210 -16.10 -14.51 32.48
N PRO A 211 -17.29 -15.14 32.31
CA PRO A 211 -17.87 -15.37 30.99
C PRO A 211 -18.00 -14.04 30.25
N THR A 212 -17.49 -14.00 29.01
CA THR A 212 -17.37 -12.76 28.24
C THR A 212 -17.87 -12.99 26.81
N PRO A 213 -18.69 -12.09 26.23
CA PRO A 213 -19.11 -12.19 24.84
C PRO A 213 -17.91 -12.05 23.90
N ARG A 214 -17.78 -12.96 22.93
CA ARG A 214 -16.73 -12.92 21.88
C ARG A 214 -17.26 -12.50 20.52
N ILE A 215 -18.02 -11.41 20.49
CA ILE A 215 -18.69 -10.91 19.28
C ILE A 215 -18.37 -9.43 19.00
N GLY A 216 -17.22 -8.94 19.49
CA GLY A 216 -16.74 -7.58 19.28
C GLY A 216 -16.45 -7.25 17.81
N GLY A 217 -16.33 -8.25 16.94
CA GLY A 217 -16.32 -8.02 15.49
C GLY A 217 -17.56 -7.30 14.96
N LEU A 218 -18.73 -7.44 15.61
CA LEU A 218 -19.98 -6.80 15.18
C LEU A 218 -19.94 -5.27 15.32
N GLU A 219 -19.40 -4.76 16.43
CA GLU A 219 -19.26 -3.31 16.64
C GLU A 219 -18.20 -2.70 15.73
N VAL A 220 -17.11 -3.45 15.46
CA VAL A 220 -16.09 -3.04 14.50
C VAL A 220 -16.70 -2.94 13.10
N MET A 221 -17.36 -4.01 12.64
CA MET A 221 -18.00 -4.06 11.32
C MET A 221 -19.08 -2.98 11.16
N ALA A 222 -19.92 -2.75 12.18
CA ALA A 222 -20.93 -1.69 12.15
C ALA A 222 -20.31 -0.30 11.99
N GLY A 223 -19.19 -0.03 12.67
CA GLY A 223 -18.42 1.20 12.47
C GLY A 223 -17.93 1.35 11.03
N LEU A 224 -17.40 0.28 10.42
CA LEU A 224 -16.92 0.33 9.04
C LEU A 224 -18.06 0.58 8.03
N PHE A 225 -19.24 -0.01 8.25
CA PHE A 225 -20.43 0.31 7.44
C PHE A 225 -20.83 1.79 7.53
N VAL A 226 -20.81 2.38 8.74
CA VAL A 226 -21.07 3.82 8.91
C VAL A 226 -19.99 4.64 8.20
N SER A 227 -18.72 4.22 8.28
CA SER A 227 -17.61 4.88 7.56
C SER A 227 -17.87 4.91 6.05
N GLY A 228 -18.28 3.77 5.48
CA GLY A 228 -18.61 3.66 4.06
C GLY A 228 -19.80 4.54 3.66
N ALA A 229 -20.85 4.57 4.48
CA ALA A 229 -22.01 5.45 4.25
C ALA A 229 -21.64 6.93 4.31
N VAL A 230 -20.78 7.33 5.26
CA VAL A 230 -20.26 8.69 5.38
C VAL A 230 -19.42 9.05 4.16
N LEU A 231 -18.49 8.18 3.74
CA LEU A 231 -17.65 8.38 2.55
C LEU A 231 -18.50 8.60 1.29
N LEU A 232 -19.49 7.73 1.05
CA LEU A 232 -20.42 7.87 -0.07
C LEU A 232 -21.23 9.18 -0.03
N ALA A 233 -21.52 9.70 1.17
CA ALA A 233 -22.29 10.92 1.34
C ALA A 233 -21.45 12.20 1.15
N ILE A 234 -20.17 12.20 1.57
CA ILE A 234 -19.31 13.38 1.51
C ILE A 234 -18.53 13.51 0.21
N GLU A 235 -18.16 12.38 -0.40
CA GLU A 235 -17.25 12.36 -1.54
C GLU A 235 -17.57 11.19 -2.47
N GLN A 236 -18.23 11.46 -3.59
CA GLN A 236 -18.44 10.47 -4.65
C GLN A 236 -17.18 10.32 -5.51
N SER A 237 -16.08 9.90 -4.90
CA SER A 237 -14.80 9.68 -5.56
C SER A 237 -14.47 8.20 -5.68
N VAL A 238 -13.47 7.88 -6.51
CA VAL A 238 -12.92 6.52 -6.68
C VAL A 238 -12.54 5.89 -5.32
N SER A 239 -12.05 6.71 -4.38
CA SER A 239 -11.72 6.26 -3.01
C SER A 239 -12.94 5.70 -2.25
N SER A 240 -14.12 6.32 -2.41
CA SER A 240 -15.36 5.85 -1.77
C SER A 240 -15.86 4.52 -2.34
N GLU A 241 -15.69 4.31 -3.65
CA GLU A 241 -16.02 3.06 -4.32
C GLU A 241 -15.07 1.93 -3.88
N GLN A 242 -13.76 2.22 -3.86
CA GLN A 242 -12.75 1.29 -3.36
C GLN A 242 -12.99 0.90 -1.89
N PHE A 243 -13.41 1.83 -1.03
CA PHE A 243 -13.79 1.51 0.35
C PHE A 243 -14.99 0.55 0.41
N GLY A 244 -16.00 0.76 -0.45
CA GLY A 244 -17.13 -0.15 -0.59
C GLY A 244 -16.71 -1.55 -1.06
N TYR A 245 -15.77 -1.64 -2.00
CA TYR A 245 -15.18 -2.90 -2.44
C TYR A 245 -14.35 -3.58 -1.35
N LEU A 246 -13.60 -2.84 -0.55
CA LEU A 246 -12.87 -3.36 0.61
C LEU A 246 -13.82 -3.96 1.65
N LEU A 247 -14.92 -3.25 1.96
CA LEU A 247 -15.99 -3.77 2.81
C LEU A 247 -16.58 -5.07 2.26
N LEU A 248 -16.94 -5.09 0.98
CA LEU A 248 -17.52 -6.27 0.31
C LEU A 248 -16.54 -7.44 0.30
N ALA A 249 -15.27 -7.19 0.01
CA ALA A 249 -14.21 -8.18 0.00
C ALA A 249 -13.95 -8.79 1.39
N SER A 250 -14.15 -8.02 2.47
CA SER A 250 -13.97 -8.50 3.85
C SER A 250 -15.05 -9.47 4.33
N LEU A 251 -16.22 -9.50 3.67
CA LEU A 251 -17.39 -10.25 4.15
C LEU A 251 -17.14 -11.75 4.35
N PRO A 252 -16.44 -12.49 3.47
CA PRO A 252 -16.15 -13.91 3.70
C PRO A 252 -15.33 -14.16 4.97
N ALA A 253 -14.29 -13.34 5.21
CA ALA A 253 -13.44 -13.44 6.40
C ALA A 253 -14.26 -13.17 7.67
N PHE A 254 -15.04 -12.09 7.68
CA PHE A 254 -15.92 -11.74 8.79
C PHE A 254 -17.00 -12.81 9.03
N ALA A 255 -17.66 -13.28 7.96
CA ALA A 255 -18.71 -14.29 8.03
C ALA A 255 -18.17 -15.62 8.59
N GLY A 256 -16.99 -16.04 8.17
CA GLY A 256 -16.34 -17.24 8.71
C GLY A 256 -16.05 -17.14 10.19
N GLY A 257 -15.50 -16.01 10.63
CA GLY A 257 -15.21 -15.78 12.03
C GLY A 257 -16.45 -15.63 12.90
N ILE A 258 -17.43 -14.81 12.50
CA ILE A 258 -18.64 -14.62 13.31
C ILE A 258 -19.51 -15.89 13.38
N SER A 259 -19.46 -16.72 12.34
CA SER A 259 -20.10 -18.03 12.35
C SER A 259 -19.43 -18.97 13.34
N GLU A 260 -18.09 -18.92 13.44
CA GLU A 260 -17.36 -19.62 14.49
C GLU A 260 -17.75 -19.07 15.86
N ASP A 261 -17.81 -17.74 16.02
CA ASP A 261 -18.21 -17.07 17.26
C ASP A 261 -19.59 -17.50 17.76
N ALA A 262 -20.54 -17.64 16.85
CA ALA A 262 -21.90 -18.02 17.19
C ALA A 262 -22.10 -19.54 17.38
N THR A 263 -21.46 -20.37 16.55
CA THR A 263 -21.75 -21.82 16.51
C THR A 263 -20.75 -22.68 17.27
N LYS A 264 -19.54 -22.16 17.52
CA LYS A 264 -18.38 -22.89 18.06
C LYS A 264 -17.97 -24.13 17.23
N ASN A 265 -18.44 -24.24 15.98
CA ASN A 265 -18.37 -25.46 15.18
C ASN A 265 -17.76 -25.26 13.77
N VAL A 266 -17.08 -24.12 13.54
CA VAL A 266 -16.40 -23.86 12.26
C VAL A 266 -14.92 -24.21 12.39
N GLY A 267 -14.49 -25.22 11.62
CA GLY A 267 -13.11 -25.71 11.65
C GLY A 267 -12.09 -24.66 11.17
N VAL A 268 -10.85 -24.79 11.64
CA VAL A 268 -9.73 -23.89 11.29
C VAL A 268 -9.52 -23.81 9.78
N LEU A 269 -9.60 -24.94 9.06
CA LEU A 269 -9.43 -24.97 7.60
C LEU A 269 -10.53 -24.17 6.90
N THR A 270 -11.78 -24.29 7.33
CA THR A 270 -12.90 -23.52 6.76
C THR A 270 -12.70 -22.03 6.96
N ARG A 271 -12.27 -21.61 8.16
CA ARG A 271 -11.97 -20.21 8.44
C ARG A 271 -10.81 -19.68 7.59
N LEU A 272 -9.74 -20.46 7.45
CA LEU A 272 -8.62 -20.11 6.58
C LEU A 272 -9.08 -19.96 5.12
N LEU A 273 -9.85 -20.92 4.59
CA LEU A 273 -10.37 -20.84 3.22
C LEU A 273 -11.28 -19.64 3.01
N LEU A 274 -12.08 -19.26 4.01
CA LEU A 274 -12.92 -18.05 3.95
C LEU A 274 -12.09 -16.76 3.97
N THR A 275 -10.98 -16.71 4.72
CA THR A 275 -10.05 -15.57 4.64
C THR A 275 -9.31 -15.50 3.30
N MET A 276 -8.95 -16.65 2.72
CA MET A 276 -8.38 -16.71 1.36
C MET A 276 -9.40 -16.32 0.29
N LEU A 277 -10.68 -16.65 0.49
CA LEU A 277 -11.78 -16.22 -0.38
C LEU A 277 -11.99 -14.70 -0.30
N ALA A 278 -11.89 -14.10 0.90
CA ALA A 278 -11.90 -12.65 1.06
C ALA A 278 -10.76 -11.98 0.26
N ALA A 279 -9.55 -12.53 0.32
CA ALA A 279 -8.42 -12.07 -0.50
C ALA A 279 -8.68 -12.21 -2.01
N ALA A 280 -9.33 -13.30 -2.45
CA ALA A 280 -9.73 -13.45 -3.84
C ALA A 280 -10.74 -12.38 -4.28
N PHE A 281 -11.63 -11.95 -3.38
CA PHE A 281 -12.52 -10.82 -3.65
C PHE A 281 -11.75 -9.50 -3.69
N GLY A 282 -10.76 -9.31 -2.83
CA GLY A 282 -9.82 -8.18 -2.89
C GLY A 282 -9.11 -8.09 -4.24
N VAL A 283 -8.54 -9.20 -4.70
CA VAL A 283 -7.96 -9.32 -6.05
C VAL A 283 -8.96 -8.93 -7.15
N TRP A 284 -10.20 -9.44 -7.09
CA TRP A 284 -11.19 -9.24 -8.14
C TRP A 284 -11.77 -7.81 -8.18
N LEU A 285 -12.03 -7.23 -7.00
CA LEU A 285 -12.71 -5.93 -6.87
C LEU A 285 -11.73 -4.76 -6.82
N LEU A 286 -10.57 -4.94 -6.18
CA LEU A 286 -9.58 -3.87 -5.94
C LEU A 286 -8.32 -4.03 -6.80
N GLY A 287 -8.12 -5.19 -7.44
CA GLY A 287 -6.86 -5.49 -8.13
C GLY A 287 -5.70 -5.70 -7.14
N ALA A 288 -6.00 -5.99 -5.87
CA ALA A 288 -5.02 -6.16 -4.81
C ALA A 288 -4.25 -7.49 -4.99
N VAL A 289 -3.19 -7.45 -5.79
CA VAL A 289 -2.29 -8.56 -6.05
C VAL A 289 -0.89 -8.14 -5.67
N ILE A 290 -0.15 -8.97 -4.95
CA ILE A 290 1.28 -8.76 -4.68
C ILE A 290 2.06 -9.00 -5.98
N PRO A 291 2.58 -7.95 -6.65
CA PRO A 291 3.19 -8.12 -7.97
C PRO A 291 4.69 -8.44 -7.90
N ARG A 292 5.31 -8.22 -6.74
CA ARG A 292 6.73 -8.43 -6.47
C ARG A 292 7.01 -8.48 -4.96
N LEU A 293 8.11 -9.11 -4.57
CA LEU A 293 8.70 -9.07 -3.23
C LEU A 293 10.12 -8.49 -3.23
N ASP A 294 10.62 -8.10 -4.41
CA ASP A 294 12.01 -7.70 -4.63
C ASP A 294 13.01 -8.83 -4.28
N ILE A 295 12.55 -10.10 -4.40
CA ILE A 295 13.34 -11.31 -4.18
C ILE A 295 13.63 -11.95 -5.55
N PRO A 296 14.91 -12.01 -5.99
CA PRO A 296 15.29 -12.63 -7.25
C PRO A 296 14.79 -14.08 -7.36
N GLY A 297 14.24 -14.46 -8.51
CA GLY A 297 13.65 -15.78 -8.75
C GLY A 297 12.18 -15.89 -8.30
N PHE A 298 11.84 -15.35 -7.14
CA PHE A 298 10.45 -15.34 -6.67
C PHE A 298 9.59 -14.35 -7.47
N ASP A 299 10.13 -13.17 -7.78
CA ASP A 299 9.46 -12.18 -8.64
C ASP A 299 9.16 -12.72 -10.05
N ALA A 300 9.91 -13.71 -10.53
CA ALA A 300 9.62 -14.36 -11.81
C ALA A 300 8.34 -15.21 -11.73
N LEU A 301 8.11 -15.88 -10.59
CA LEU A 301 6.88 -16.63 -10.35
C LEU A 301 5.68 -15.70 -10.17
N LEU A 302 5.87 -14.55 -9.51
CA LEU A 302 4.81 -13.54 -9.33
C LEU A 302 4.37 -12.86 -10.64
N LYS A 303 5.12 -12.96 -11.73
CA LYS A 303 4.65 -12.55 -13.07
C LYS A 303 3.58 -13.49 -13.64
N TRP A 304 3.51 -14.73 -13.15
CA TRP A 304 2.47 -15.67 -13.55
C TRP A 304 1.23 -15.43 -12.67
N ALA A 305 0.19 -14.82 -13.26
CA ALA A 305 -0.98 -14.35 -12.52
C ALA A 305 -1.63 -15.38 -11.57
N PRO A 306 -1.84 -16.67 -11.96
CA PRO A 306 -2.36 -17.68 -11.04
C PRO A 306 -1.52 -17.87 -9.78
N PHE A 307 -0.19 -17.82 -9.91
CA PHE A 307 0.71 -17.93 -8.76
C PHE A 307 0.67 -16.68 -7.90
N ALA A 308 0.67 -15.49 -8.51
CA ALA A 308 0.58 -14.22 -7.78
C ALA A 308 -0.71 -14.12 -6.96
N ILE A 309 -1.84 -14.52 -7.55
CA ILE A 309 -3.15 -14.57 -6.88
C ILE A 309 -3.11 -15.58 -5.73
N ALA A 310 -2.65 -16.81 -5.98
CA ALA A 310 -2.56 -17.84 -4.94
C ALA A 310 -1.64 -17.42 -3.78
N PHE A 311 -0.51 -16.78 -4.10
CA PHE A 311 0.43 -16.24 -3.11
C PHE A 311 -0.19 -15.10 -2.31
N THR A 312 -0.91 -14.18 -2.97
CA THR A 312 -1.63 -13.09 -2.29
C THR A 312 -2.69 -13.64 -1.33
N MET A 313 -3.49 -14.60 -1.78
CA MET A 313 -4.48 -15.27 -0.93
C MET A 313 -3.83 -15.94 0.29
N PHE A 314 -2.69 -16.62 0.08
CA PHE A 314 -1.92 -17.21 1.17
C PHE A 314 -1.39 -16.15 2.16
N ALA A 315 -0.85 -15.04 1.65
CA ALA A 315 -0.33 -13.95 2.47
C ALA A 315 -1.43 -13.32 3.34
N VAL A 316 -2.57 -12.98 2.74
CA VAL A 316 -3.73 -12.40 3.43
C VAL A 316 -4.29 -13.38 4.47
N GLY A 317 -4.48 -14.65 4.09
CA GLY A 317 -4.91 -15.69 5.04
C GLY A 317 -3.93 -15.90 6.19
N GLY A 318 -2.63 -15.81 5.91
CA GLY A 318 -1.56 -15.87 6.90
C GLY A 318 -1.64 -14.73 7.91
N VAL A 319 -1.73 -13.47 7.44
CA VAL A 319 -1.88 -12.30 8.31
C VAL A 319 -3.17 -12.39 9.13
N ALA A 320 -4.29 -12.75 8.52
CA ALA A 320 -5.57 -12.94 9.20
C ALA A 320 -5.48 -13.95 10.35
N ASN A 321 -4.82 -15.09 10.10
CA ASN A 321 -4.59 -16.10 11.13
C ASN A 321 -3.58 -15.64 12.20
N SER A 322 -2.55 -14.88 11.85
CA SER A 322 -1.61 -14.30 12.81
C SER A 322 -2.28 -13.32 13.77
N ILE A 323 -3.21 -12.48 13.29
CA ILE A 323 -3.99 -11.58 14.15
C ILE A 323 -4.88 -12.38 15.11
N ASN A 324 -5.55 -13.43 14.63
CA ASN A 324 -6.37 -14.31 15.49
C ASN A 324 -5.54 -15.00 16.59
N ILE A 325 -4.29 -15.39 16.33
CA ILE A 325 -3.40 -16.00 17.34
C ILE A 325 -3.07 -15.02 18.48
N ILE A 326 -2.93 -13.72 18.19
CA ILE A 326 -2.58 -12.71 19.21
C ILE A 326 -3.82 -12.11 19.89
N ASP A 327 -5.04 -12.46 19.49
CA ASP A 327 -6.30 -12.03 20.13
C ASP A 327 -6.63 -12.83 21.41
N GLY A 328 -5.61 -13.15 22.21
CA GLY A 328 -5.73 -13.90 23.47
C GLY A 328 -5.70 -13.05 24.74
N TYR A 329 -5.43 -11.75 24.60
CA TYR A 329 -5.28 -10.81 25.73
C TYR A 329 -6.05 -9.52 25.48
N ASN A 330 -6.61 -8.95 26.55
CA ASN A 330 -7.32 -7.67 26.51
C ASN A 330 -6.44 -6.58 25.89
N GLY A 331 -6.89 -6.03 24.77
CA GLY A 331 -6.27 -4.93 24.05
C GLY A 331 -5.07 -5.30 23.18
N LEU A 332 -4.61 -6.56 23.14
CA LEU A 332 -3.38 -6.91 22.43
C LEU A 332 -3.53 -6.79 20.91
N ALA A 333 -4.47 -7.53 20.31
CA ALA A 333 -4.68 -7.51 18.86
C ALA A 333 -5.12 -6.13 18.35
N ALA A 334 -6.13 -5.53 18.99
CA ALA A 334 -6.63 -4.20 18.63
C ALA A 334 -5.59 -3.09 18.85
N GLY A 335 -4.86 -3.10 19.97
CA GLY A 335 -3.81 -2.11 20.24
C GLY A 335 -2.63 -2.22 19.28
N HIS A 336 -2.18 -3.45 18.98
CA HIS A 336 -1.18 -3.70 17.93
C HIS A 336 -1.64 -3.15 16.58
N ALA A 337 -2.86 -3.47 16.16
CA ALA A 337 -3.36 -3.03 14.88
C ALA A 337 -3.54 -1.51 14.80
N VAL A 338 -3.96 -0.83 15.87
CA VAL A 338 -4.00 0.64 15.91
C VAL A 338 -2.63 1.25 15.64
N ILE A 339 -1.55 0.67 16.20
CA ILE A 339 -0.18 1.15 15.95
C ILE A 339 0.20 0.95 14.47
N VAL A 340 -0.06 -0.24 13.91
CA VAL A 340 0.25 -0.55 12.50
C VAL A 340 -0.54 0.36 11.56
N LEU A 341 -1.85 0.47 11.75
CA LEU A 341 -2.73 1.33 10.96
C LEU A 341 -2.37 2.81 11.09
N ALA A 342 -1.89 3.26 12.26
CA ALA A 342 -1.45 4.64 12.43
C ALA A 342 -0.19 4.93 11.61
N ALA A 343 0.74 3.98 11.53
CA ALA A 343 1.90 4.09 10.65
C ALA A 343 1.50 4.11 9.17
N MET A 344 0.54 3.26 8.78
CA MET A 344 0.01 3.22 7.41
C MET A 344 -0.76 4.51 7.06
N ALA A 345 -1.57 5.04 7.97
CA ALA A 345 -2.26 6.33 7.83
C ALA A 345 -1.25 7.48 7.70
N TYR A 346 -0.17 7.47 8.48
CA TYR A 346 0.88 8.46 8.37
C TYR A 346 1.57 8.41 7.00
N VAL A 347 1.99 7.23 6.54
CA VAL A 347 2.66 7.07 5.24
C VAL A 347 1.73 7.42 4.08
N SER A 348 0.48 6.94 4.09
CA SER A 348 -0.53 7.28 3.08
C SER A 348 -0.79 8.79 3.01
N ALA A 349 -0.82 9.49 4.14
CA ALA A 349 -0.92 10.94 4.17
C ALA A 349 0.29 11.64 3.53
N LEU A 350 1.50 11.09 3.66
CA LEU A 350 2.71 11.64 3.03
C LEU A 350 2.73 11.44 1.51
N VAL A 351 2.19 10.32 1.02
CA VAL A 351 2.19 9.99 -0.43
C VAL A 351 0.90 10.39 -1.15
N GLY A 352 -0.11 10.87 -0.42
CA GLY A 352 -1.39 11.31 -1.00
C GLY A 352 -2.34 10.17 -1.35
N ASP A 353 -2.25 9.02 -0.66
CA ASP A 353 -3.15 7.89 -0.86
C ASP A 353 -4.40 8.05 0.02
N ALA A 354 -5.43 8.70 -0.53
CA ALA A 354 -6.66 8.98 0.21
C ALA A 354 -7.44 7.71 0.57
N PHE A 355 -7.41 6.68 -0.28
CA PHE A 355 -8.09 5.40 -0.02
C PHE A 355 -7.47 4.70 1.18
N LEU A 356 -6.14 4.55 1.19
CA LEU A 356 -5.43 3.88 2.27
C LEU A 356 -5.50 4.68 3.58
N PHE A 357 -5.41 6.01 3.49
CA PHE A 357 -5.56 6.92 4.64
C PHE A 357 -6.93 6.79 5.31
N THR A 358 -8.01 6.95 4.54
CA THR A 358 -9.38 6.91 5.08
C THR A 358 -9.75 5.51 5.57
N SER A 359 -9.31 4.45 4.87
CA SER A 359 -9.50 3.06 5.28
C SER A 359 -8.78 2.73 6.59
N ALA A 360 -7.57 3.24 6.78
CA ALA A 360 -6.82 3.07 8.03
C ALA A 360 -7.50 3.83 9.18
N LEU A 361 -7.92 5.08 8.98
CA LEU A 361 -8.59 5.87 10.01
C LEU A 361 -9.97 5.32 10.40
N ALA A 362 -10.73 4.77 9.44
CA ALA A 362 -11.97 4.06 9.72
C ALA A 362 -11.74 2.87 10.65
N MET A 363 -10.77 2.01 10.33
CA MET A 363 -10.46 0.86 11.17
C MET A 363 -9.89 1.29 12.54
N ILE A 364 -9.04 2.31 12.60
CA ILE A 364 -8.57 2.89 13.88
C ILE A 364 -9.76 3.35 14.72
N GLY A 365 -10.70 4.11 14.15
CA GLY A 365 -11.90 4.55 14.86
C GLY A 365 -12.68 3.37 15.43
N ALA A 366 -12.91 2.33 14.61
CA ALA A 366 -13.65 1.14 14.99
C ALA A 366 -12.97 0.41 16.17
N LEU A 367 -11.65 0.24 16.11
CA LEU A 367 -10.85 -0.39 17.15
C LEU A 367 -10.75 0.45 18.43
N LEU A 368 -10.68 1.78 18.33
CA LEU A 368 -10.70 2.65 19.51
C LEU A 368 -12.03 2.55 20.25
N GLY A 369 -13.14 2.45 19.52
CA GLY A 369 -14.44 2.19 20.13
C GLY A 369 -14.51 0.82 20.80
N PHE A 370 -13.94 -0.20 20.17
CA PHE A 370 -13.85 -1.55 20.76
C PHE A 370 -12.97 -1.61 22.01
N LEU A 371 -11.83 -0.92 21.98
CA LEU A 371 -10.90 -0.85 23.10
C LEU A 371 -11.55 -0.22 24.34
N ALA A 372 -12.55 0.67 24.20
CA ALA A 372 -13.29 1.23 25.33
C ALA A 372 -14.03 0.17 26.16
N TRP A 373 -14.43 -0.94 25.54
CA TRP A 373 -15.08 -2.07 26.20
C TRP A 373 -14.12 -3.22 26.50
N ASN A 374 -13.10 -3.40 25.66
CA ASN A 374 -12.15 -4.50 25.76
C ASN A 374 -10.98 -4.23 26.72
N TYR A 375 -10.36 -3.06 26.74
CA TYR A 375 -9.19 -2.78 27.59
C TYR A 375 -9.54 -1.92 28.81
N PRO A 376 -8.98 -2.18 30.02
CA PRO A 376 -8.19 -3.36 30.40
C PRO A 376 -9.05 -4.54 30.90
N LYS A 377 -10.36 -4.34 31.05
CA LYS A 377 -11.24 -5.25 31.79
C LYS A 377 -11.80 -6.42 30.98
N GLY A 378 -11.69 -6.41 29.66
CA GLY A 378 -12.17 -7.47 28.78
C GLY A 378 -13.67 -7.69 28.85
N LYS A 379 -14.49 -6.63 28.78
CA LYS A 379 -15.96 -6.80 28.86
C LYS A 379 -16.56 -7.45 27.61
N ILE A 380 -15.87 -7.32 26.49
CA ILE A 380 -16.16 -7.95 25.21
C ILE A 380 -14.83 -8.37 24.58
N PHE A 381 -14.78 -9.54 23.93
CA PHE A 381 -13.65 -9.97 23.12
C PHE A 381 -13.92 -9.72 21.64
N LEU A 382 -12.85 -9.46 20.90
CA LEU A 382 -12.92 -9.19 19.47
C LEU A 382 -13.53 -10.39 18.73
N GLY A 383 -13.12 -11.60 19.13
CA GLY A 383 -13.65 -12.86 18.60
C GLY A 383 -13.07 -13.18 17.23
N ASP A 384 -13.38 -14.37 16.72
CA ASP A 384 -12.88 -14.81 15.42
C ASP A 384 -13.37 -13.87 14.30
N GLY A 385 -14.63 -13.42 14.37
CA GLY A 385 -15.21 -12.46 13.42
C GLY A 385 -14.40 -11.18 13.32
N GLY A 386 -14.07 -10.57 14.46
CA GLY A 386 -13.29 -9.35 14.49
C GLY A 386 -11.82 -9.56 14.14
N ALA A 387 -11.21 -10.66 14.59
CA ALA A 387 -9.80 -10.94 14.34
C ALA A 387 -9.51 -11.22 12.85
N TYR A 388 -10.34 -12.02 12.18
CA TYR A 388 -10.17 -12.28 10.75
C TYR A 388 -10.51 -11.07 9.89
N LEU A 389 -11.53 -10.28 10.27
CA LEU A 389 -11.80 -8.98 9.63
C LEU A 389 -10.58 -8.06 9.74
N LEU A 390 -10.03 -7.92 10.94
CA LEU A 390 -8.89 -7.04 11.21
C LEU A 390 -7.65 -7.46 10.43
N GLY A 391 -7.33 -8.76 10.42
CA GLY A 391 -6.15 -9.22 9.72
C GLY A 391 -6.33 -9.27 8.19
N PHE A 392 -7.54 -9.45 7.67
CA PHE A 392 -7.83 -9.17 6.24
C PHE A 392 -7.56 -7.69 5.93
N TRP A 393 -8.12 -6.78 6.73
CA TRP A 393 -7.98 -5.33 6.51
C TRP A 393 -6.52 -4.86 6.56
N LEU A 394 -5.73 -5.39 7.49
CA LEU A 394 -4.30 -5.09 7.61
C LEU A 394 -3.45 -5.63 6.45
N ALA A 395 -3.88 -6.72 5.81
CA ALA A 395 -3.14 -7.33 4.72
C ALA A 395 -3.49 -6.72 3.36
N GLU A 396 -4.71 -6.21 3.24
CA GLU A 396 -5.25 -5.63 2.01
C GLU A 396 -4.82 -4.17 1.81
N LEU A 397 -4.68 -3.43 2.90
CA LEU A 397 -4.01 -2.13 2.93
C LEU A 397 -2.49 -2.33 2.90
#